data_AF-A0A4Y2RFY5-F1
#
_entry.id   AF-A0A4Y2RFY5-F1
#
_cell.length_a   1.000
_cell.length_b   1.000
_cell.length_c   1.000
_cell.angle_alpha   90.00
_cell.angle_beta   90.00
_cell.angle_gamma   90.00
#
_symmetry.space_group_name_H-M   'P 1'
#
loop_
_entity.id
_entity.type
_entity.pdbx_description
1 polymer ?
#
loop_
_entity_poly.entity_id
_entity_poly.type
_entity_poly.pdbx_seq_one_letter_code
_entity_poly.pdbx_strand_id
1 'polypeptide(L)'
;MMHKHRLEAVNRRTLQGLRGNKDLMGGLIIVLAGDFRQTLLVIPKGTMADEINACLKSSYLWKQLMPYVILKIFGNIPGLTGLCIAGIFSASLGTLSSAVNALANVTVEDFIKPFCFCKKVNDTWMAFIAKLLG
;
A
#
# COMPACT_ATOMS: atom_id res chain seq x y z
N MET A 1 3.64 25.86 0.89
CA MET A 1 2.86 24.95 0.01
C MET A 1 3.76 24.35 -1.06
N MET A 2 3.92 23.02 -1.05
CA MET A 2 4.75 22.31 -2.01
C MET A 2 3.85 21.42 -2.87
N HIS A 3 3.81 21.71 -4.17
CA HIS A 3 3.05 20.92 -5.15
C HIS A 3 3.81 19.62 -5.45
N LYS A 4 3.10 18.52 -5.75
CA LYS A 4 3.78 17.24 -6.05
C LYS A 4 4.88 17.35 -7.11
N HIS A 5 4.65 18.12 -8.17
CA HIS A 5 5.59 18.27 -9.28
C HIS A 5 6.89 18.95 -8.84
N ARG A 6 6.83 19.90 -7.90
CA ARG A 6 8.03 20.53 -7.35
C ARG A 6 8.84 19.54 -6.51
N LEU A 7 8.18 18.74 -5.69
CA LEU A 7 8.86 17.74 -4.86
C LEU A 7 9.49 16.63 -5.71
N GLU A 8 8.77 16.16 -6.73
CA GLU A 8 9.28 15.15 -7.67
C GLU A 8 10.42 15.70 -8.53
N ALA A 9 10.35 16.96 -8.94
CA ALA A 9 11.44 17.63 -9.64
C ALA A 9 12.67 17.80 -8.75
N VAL A 10 12.51 18.16 -7.47
CA VAL A 10 13.63 18.22 -6.51
C VAL A 10 14.27 16.85 -6.31
N ASN A 11 13.44 15.81 -6.17
CA ASN A 11 13.94 14.44 -6.09
C ASN A 11 14.75 14.05 -7.33
N ARG A 12 14.18 14.23 -8.52
CA ARG A 12 14.75 13.75 -9.78
C ARG A 12 15.89 14.62 -10.31
N ARG A 13 15.81 15.95 -10.18
CA ARG A 13 16.82 16.89 -10.71
C ARG A 13 17.91 17.19 -9.70
N THR A 14 17.56 17.43 -8.45
CA THR A 14 18.53 17.91 -7.46
C THR A 14 19.18 16.75 -6.73
N LEU A 15 18.39 15.89 -6.09
CA LEU A 15 18.94 14.88 -5.18
C LEU A 15 19.57 13.69 -5.90
N GLN A 16 18.85 13.11 -6.86
CA GLN A 16 19.38 12.03 -7.69
C GLN A 16 20.50 12.52 -8.62
N GLY A 17 20.42 13.77 -9.08
CA GLY A 17 21.44 14.44 -9.88
C GLY A 17 22.75 14.66 -9.12
N LEU A 18 22.69 15.23 -7.90
CA LEU A 18 23.89 15.50 -7.10
C LEU A 18 24.57 14.23 -6.61
N ARG A 19 23.80 13.21 -6.21
CA ARG A 19 24.37 11.98 -5.65
C ARG A 19 24.76 10.94 -6.69
N GLY A 20 24.40 11.15 -7.95
CA GLY A 20 24.58 10.12 -9.00
C GLY A 20 23.88 8.80 -8.67
N ASN A 21 22.93 8.82 -7.73
CA ASN A 21 22.21 7.64 -7.26
C ASN A 21 20.75 7.73 -7.71
N LYS A 22 20.26 6.66 -8.34
CA LYS A 22 18.87 6.53 -8.81
C LYS A 22 17.89 6.15 -7.71
N ASP A 23 18.40 5.84 -6.52
CA ASP A 23 17.59 5.61 -5.33
C ASP A 23 16.74 6.82 -4.98
N LEU A 24 15.66 6.59 -4.24
CA LEU A 24 14.73 7.63 -3.87
C LEU A 24 15.43 8.68 -2.97
N MET A 25 15.27 9.96 -3.32
CA MET A 25 16.01 11.09 -2.72
C MET A 25 17.53 10.97 -2.82
N GLY A 26 18.04 10.20 -3.78
CA GLY A 26 19.47 9.88 -3.88
C GLY A 26 19.98 9.06 -2.68
N GLY A 27 19.11 8.44 -1.89
CA GLY A 27 19.49 7.77 -0.65
C GLY A 27 19.75 8.72 0.53
N LEU A 28 19.22 9.95 0.48
CA LEU A 28 19.23 10.90 1.60
C LEU A 28 17.88 10.84 2.34
N ILE A 29 17.93 10.71 3.66
CA ILE A 29 16.75 10.83 4.51
C ILE A 29 16.41 12.33 4.62
N ILE A 30 15.33 12.75 3.97
CA ILE A 30 14.84 14.13 4.06
C ILE A 30 13.59 14.18 4.90
N VAL A 31 13.65 14.99 5.96
CA VAL A 31 12.52 15.27 6.83
C VAL A 31 11.78 16.47 6.27
N LEU A 32 10.58 16.22 5.74
CA LEU A 32 9.63 17.29 5.42
C LEU A 32 8.88 17.68 6.69
N ALA A 33 9.13 18.88 7.19
CA ALA A 33 8.38 19.47 8.31
C ALA A 33 7.42 20.53 7.76
N GLY A 34 6.13 20.43 8.10
CA GLY A 34 5.09 21.37 7.69
C GLY A 34 3.73 21.01 8.25
N ASP A 35 2.75 21.92 8.11
CA ASP A 35 1.36 21.66 8.46
C ASP A 35 0.68 20.82 7.37
N PHE A 36 0.62 19.50 7.58
CA PHE A 36 0.00 18.55 6.67
C PHE A 36 -1.53 18.50 6.79
N ARG A 37 -2.14 19.27 7.70
CA ARG A 37 -3.61 19.34 7.84
C ARG A 37 -4.25 20.21 6.77
N GLN A 38 -3.47 21.01 6.04
CA GLN A 38 -3.96 21.78 4.90
C GLN A 38 -4.14 20.86 3.69
N THR A 39 -5.33 20.26 3.60
CA THR A 39 -5.58 19.05 2.80
C THR A 39 -5.81 19.32 1.31
N LEU A 40 -5.92 20.57 0.86
CA LEU A 40 -6.12 20.87 -0.56
C LEU A 40 -5.29 22.06 -1.00
N LEU A 41 -4.48 21.83 -2.04
CA LEU A 41 -3.82 22.91 -2.75
C LEU A 41 -4.89 23.53 -3.65
N VAL A 42 -5.36 24.74 -3.33
CA VAL A 42 -6.39 25.41 -4.13
C VAL A 42 -5.84 25.63 -5.54
N ILE A 43 -6.40 24.93 -6.52
CA ILE A 43 -6.12 25.17 -7.94
C ILE A 43 -7.20 26.13 -8.45
N PRO A 44 -6.88 27.42 -8.70
CA PRO A 44 -7.86 28.31 -9.29
C PRO A 44 -8.23 27.79 -10.68
N LYS A 45 -9.53 27.53 -10.90
CA LYS A 45 -10.11 26.98 -12.14
C LYS A 45 -9.79 25.51 -12.46
N GLY A 46 -9.37 24.70 -11.48
CA GLY A 46 -9.14 23.26 -11.66
C GLY A 46 -10.39 22.40 -11.42
N THR A 47 -10.41 21.19 -12.00
CA THR A 47 -11.41 20.17 -11.66
C THR A 47 -11.04 19.47 -10.34
N MET A 48 -12.00 18.79 -9.68
CA MET A 48 -11.72 17.99 -8.48
C MET A 48 -10.58 16.98 -8.69
N ALA A 49 -10.45 16.42 -9.90
CA ALA A 49 -9.39 15.50 -10.24
C ALA A 49 -8.02 16.17 -10.27
N ASP A 50 -7.92 17.40 -10.81
CA ASP A 50 -6.67 18.16 -10.84
C ASP A 50 -6.21 18.53 -9.42
N GLU A 51 -7.15 18.84 -8.53
CA GLU A 51 -6.88 19.19 -7.14
C GLU A 51 -6.29 17.99 -6.37
N ILE A 52 -6.90 16.81 -6.55
CA ILE A 52 -6.38 15.56 -5.98
C ILE A 52 -5.01 15.22 -6.59
N ASN A 53 -4.85 15.43 -7.90
CA ASN A 53 -3.61 15.15 -8.61
C ASN A 53 -2.48 16.11 -8.18
N ALA A 54 -2.79 17.34 -7.77
CA ALA A 54 -1.80 18.29 -7.24
C ALA A 54 -1.36 17.97 -5.80
N CYS A 55 -2.21 17.26 -5.04
CA CYS A 55 -1.98 16.90 -3.66
C CYS A 55 -0.70 16.06 -3.48
N LEU A 56 0.02 16.31 -2.37
CA LEU A 56 1.21 15.53 -2.02
C LEU A 56 0.89 14.02 -1.85
N LYS A 57 -0.34 13.69 -1.42
CA LYS A 57 -0.83 12.31 -1.29
C LYS A 57 -0.85 11.53 -2.62
N SER A 58 -0.94 12.24 -3.75
CA SER A 58 -0.92 11.63 -5.09
C SER A 58 0.50 11.25 -5.54
N SER A 59 1.55 11.78 -4.91
CA SER A 59 2.93 11.51 -5.32
C SER A 59 3.39 10.10 -4.92
N TYR A 60 4.27 9.50 -5.73
CA TYR A 60 4.90 8.21 -5.41
C TYR A 60 5.75 8.27 -4.12
N LEU A 61 6.25 9.45 -3.77
CA LEU A 61 7.02 9.70 -2.56
C LEU A 61 6.19 9.52 -1.28
N TRP A 62 4.86 9.70 -1.36
CA TRP A 62 3.95 9.60 -0.22
C TRP A 62 3.92 8.21 0.39
N LYS A 63 4.02 7.16 -0.44
CA LYS A 63 4.04 5.76 0.01
C LYS A 63 5.24 5.47 0.90
N GLN A 64 6.36 6.12 0.65
CA GLN A 64 7.55 6.01 1.50
C GLN A 64 7.49 6.97 2.68
N LEU A 65 6.92 8.16 2.56
CA LEU A 65 6.81 9.09 3.68
C LEU A 65 5.95 8.53 4.83
N MET A 66 4.88 7.80 4.52
CA MET A 66 3.94 7.25 5.52
C MET A 66 4.63 6.40 6.61
N PRO A 67 5.43 5.36 6.29
CA PRO A 67 6.14 4.60 7.33
C PRO A 67 7.14 5.45 8.12
N TYR A 68 7.83 6.42 7.50
CA TYR A 68 8.74 7.31 8.22
C TYR A 68 8.02 8.24 9.20
N VAL A 69 6.83 8.73 8.83
CA VAL A 69 5.99 9.54 9.72
C VAL A 69 5.54 8.72 10.93
N ILE A 70 5.16 7.45 10.72
CA ILE A 70 4.84 6.52 11.81
C ILE A 70 6.06 6.33 12.72
N LEU A 71 7.24 6.07 12.16
CA LEU A 71 8.49 5.94 12.93
C LEU A 71 8.81 7.20 13.75
N LYS A 72 8.56 8.40 13.22
CA LYS A 72 8.92 9.65 13.88
C LYS A 72 7.89 10.10 14.92
N ILE A 73 6.60 9.91 14.66
CA ILE A 73 5.52 10.26 15.60
C ILE A 73 5.51 9.29 16.79
N PHE A 74 5.67 7.99 16.51
CA PHE A 74 5.64 6.94 17.53
C PHE A 74 7.03 6.55 18.06
N GLY A 75 8.09 7.15 17.54
CA GLY A 75 9.47 6.91 17.98
C GLY A 75 9.77 7.41 19.39
N ASN A 76 8.97 8.34 19.92
CA ASN A 76 9.10 8.83 21.28
C ASN A 76 8.58 7.84 22.33
N ILE A 77 7.84 6.80 21.93
CA ILE A 77 7.31 5.75 22.80
C ILE A 77 7.86 4.39 22.34
N PRO A 78 8.87 3.82 23.04
CA PRO A 78 9.41 2.51 22.68
C PRO A 78 8.30 1.45 22.76
N GLY A 79 8.17 0.63 21.71
CA GLY A 79 7.16 -0.43 21.59
C GLY A 79 5.94 -0.09 20.73
N LEU A 80 5.50 1.18 20.72
CA LEU A 80 4.29 1.57 19.98
C LEU A 80 4.48 1.48 18.45
N THR A 81 5.67 1.82 17.99
CA THR A 81 6.06 1.62 16.58
C THR A 81 5.95 0.14 16.16
N GLY A 82 6.38 -0.79 17.02
CA GLY A 82 6.27 -2.22 16.77
C GLY A 82 4.82 -2.70 16.71
N LEU A 83 3.97 -2.18 17.60
CA LEU A 83 2.53 -2.47 17.60
C LEU A 83 1.85 -2.01 16.30
N CYS A 84 2.17 -0.81 15.80
CA CYS A 84 1.63 -0.32 14.55
C CYS A 84 2.04 -1.18 13.35
N ILE A 85 3.32 -1.57 13.27
CA ILE A 85 3.83 -2.43 12.20
C ILE A 85 3.17 -3.82 12.26
N ALA A 86 3.06 -4.41 13.45
CA ALA A 86 2.36 -5.68 13.65
C ALA A 86 0.88 -5.60 13.24
N GLY A 87 0.20 -4.50 13.55
CA GLY A 87 -1.19 -4.27 13.14
C GLY A 87 -1.37 -4.21 11.62
N ILE A 88 -0.50 -3.47 10.92
CA ILE A 88 -0.53 -3.38 9.45
C ILE A 88 -0.26 -4.76 8.82
N PHE A 89 0.70 -5.49 9.38
CA PHE A 89 1.04 -6.83 8.89
C PHE A 89 -0.10 -7.82 9.11
N SER A 90 -0.72 -7.79 10.29
CA SER A 90 -1.90 -8.60 10.62
C SER A 90 -3.09 -8.29 9.70
N ALA A 91 -3.39 -7.02 9.45
CA ALA A 91 -4.46 -6.62 8.54
C ALA A 91 -4.19 -7.08 7.09
N SER A 92 -2.94 -6.98 6.65
CA SER A 92 -2.51 -7.46 5.33
C SER A 92 -2.64 -8.98 5.22
N LEU A 93 -2.15 -9.73 6.21
CA LEU A 93 -2.27 -11.19 6.26
C LEU A 93 -3.73 -11.64 6.35
N GLY A 94 -4.58 -10.94 7.09
CA GLY A 94 -6.01 -11.24 7.18
C GLY A 94 -6.72 -11.09 5.82
N THR A 95 -6.36 -10.06 5.05
CA THR A 95 -6.89 -9.84 3.70
C THR A 95 -6.38 -10.89 2.71
N LEU A 96 -5.09 -11.26 2.82
CA LEU A 96 -4.50 -12.30 1.97
C LEU A 96 -5.10 -13.68 2.29
N SER A 97 -5.31 -14.00 3.56
CA SER A 97 -5.91 -15.26 4.01
C SER A 97 -7.33 -15.42 3.48
N SER A 98 -8.16 -14.37 3.55
CA SER A 98 -9.52 -14.42 2.99
C SER A 98 -9.52 -14.49 1.47
N ALA A 99 -8.59 -13.79 0.79
CA ALA A 99 -8.47 -13.83 -0.67
C ALA A 99 -8.06 -15.23 -1.18
N VAL A 100 -7.08 -15.87 -0.52
CA VAL A 100 -6.63 -17.22 -0.90
C VAL A 100 -7.72 -18.25 -0.60
N ASN A 101 -8.40 -18.15 0.54
CA ASN A 101 -9.51 -19.05 0.85
C ASN A 101 -10.68 -18.91 -0.14
N ALA A 102 -11.00 -17.67 -0.56
CA ALA A 102 -11.99 -17.43 -1.60
C ALA A 102 -11.54 -18.01 -2.96
N LEU A 103 -10.28 -17.80 -3.35
CA LEU A 103 -9.74 -18.33 -4.60
C LEU A 103 -9.69 -19.87 -4.63
N ALA A 104 -9.33 -20.50 -3.50
CA ALA A 104 -9.35 -21.94 -3.35
C ALA A 104 -10.77 -22.49 -3.54
N ASN A 105 -11.77 -21.85 -2.91
CA ASN A 105 -13.16 -22.25 -3.09
C ASN A 105 -13.63 -22.08 -4.54
N VAL A 106 -13.36 -20.94 -5.17
CA VAL A 106 -13.69 -20.69 -6.59
C VAL A 106 -13.03 -21.73 -7.50
N THR A 107 -11.78 -22.09 -7.25
CA THR A 107 -11.08 -23.11 -8.04
C THR A 107 -11.73 -24.49 -7.90
N VAL A 108 -12.15 -24.87 -6.69
CA VAL A 108 -12.86 -26.13 -6.45
C VAL A 108 -14.22 -26.13 -7.17
N GLU A 109 -14.94 -25.02 -7.15
CA GLU A 109 -16.26 -24.94 -7.79
C GLU A 109 -16.19 -24.87 -9.32
N ASP A 110 -15.25 -24.11 -9.88
CA ASP A 110 -15.18 -23.88 -11.32
C ASP A 110 -14.39 -24.95 -12.07
N PHE A 111 -13.41 -25.60 -11.43
CA PHE A 111 -12.56 -26.60 -12.10
C PHE A 111 -12.82 -28.02 -11.62
N ILE A 112 -13.02 -28.25 -10.32
CA ILE A 112 -13.10 -29.60 -9.75
C ILE A 112 -14.51 -30.18 -9.83
N LYS A 113 -15.55 -29.40 -9.49
CA LYS A 113 -16.95 -29.83 -9.62
C LYS A 113 -17.33 -30.23 -11.06
N PRO A 114 -17.02 -29.46 -12.12
CA PRO A 114 -17.37 -29.86 -13.48
C PRO A 114 -16.53 -31.04 -14.01
N PHE A 115 -15.29 -31.25 -13.55
CA PHE A 115 -14.52 -32.45 -13.91
C PHE A 115 -15.02 -33.73 -13.21
N CYS A 116 -15.69 -33.60 -12.07
CA CYS A 116 -16.29 -34.72 -11.33
C CYS A 116 -17.77 -34.98 -11.68
N PHE A 117 -18.23 -34.56 -12.86
CA PHE A 117 -19.63 -34.63 -13.33
C PHE A 117 -20.29 -36.02 -13.20
N CYS A 118 -19.52 -37.11 -13.08
CA CYS A 118 -20.04 -38.49 -12.92
C CYS A 118 -19.95 -39.08 -11.50
N LYS A 119 -19.31 -38.43 -10.52
CA LYS A 119 -19.24 -38.93 -9.13
C LYS A 119 -19.91 -37.91 -8.20
N LYS A 120 -20.87 -38.37 -7.40
CA LYS A 120 -21.44 -37.62 -6.27
C LYS A 120 -20.32 -37.41 -5.24
N VAL A 121 -19.48 -36.40 -5.45
CA VAL A 121 -18.39 -36.06 -4.54
C VAL A 121 -19.01 -35.49 -3.27
N ASN A 122 -18.57 -36.01 -2.13
CA ASN A 122 -19.09 -35.61 -0.82
C ASN A 122 -18.70 -34.15 -0.52
N ASP A 123 -19.63 -33.34 -0.01
CA ASP A 123 -19.36 -31.91 0.30
C ASP A 123 -18.19 -31.73 1.29
N THR A 124 -18.00 -32.71 2.17
CA THR A 124 -16.88 -32.77 3.12
C THR A 124 -15.52 -32.95 2.43
N TRP A 125 -15.47 -33.65 1.30
CA TRP A 125 -14.24 -33.87 0.52
C TRP A 125 -13.85 -32.62 -0.28
N MET A 126 -14.85 -31.90 -0.81
CA MET A 126 -14.61 -30.60 -1.46
C MET A 126 -14.07 -29.56 -0.47
N ALA A 127 -14.62 -29.53 0.74
CA ALA A 127 -14.11 -28.66 1.82
C ALA A 127 -12.66 -29.03 2.23
N PHE A 128 -12.30 -30.32 2.19
CA PHE A 128 -10.93 -30.77 2.46
C PHE A 128 -9.96 -30.33 1.36
N ILE A 129 -10.35 -30.44 0.08
CA ILE A 129 -9.54 -29.96 -1.04
C ILE A 129 -9.36 -28.44 -0.99
N ALA A 130 -10.43 -27.69 -0.71
CA ALA A 130 -10.34 -26.23 -0.57
C ALA A 130 -9.37 -25.82 0.55
N LYS A 131 -9.38 -26.54 1.69
CA LYS A 131 -8.42 -26.36 2.80
C LYS A 131 -6.99 -26.81 2.50
N LEU A 132 -6.79 -27.64 1.48
CA LEU A 132 -5.47 -28.06 1.04
C LEU A 132 -4.88 -27.07 0.03
N LEU A 133 -5.75 -26.34 -0.68
CA LEU A 133 -5.38 -25.38 -1.72
C LEU A 133 -5.09 -23.97 -1.18
N GLY A 134 -5.68 -23.61 -0.03
CA GLY A 134 -5.44 -22.34 0.68
C GLY A 134 -4.73 -22.53 2.00
#